data_AF-A0A0F9J2W9-F1
#
_entry.id   AF-A0A0F9J2W9-F1
#
_cell.length_a   1.000
_cell.length_b   1.000
_cell.length_c   1.000
_cell.angle_alpha   90.00
_cell.angle_beta   90.00
_cell.angle_gamma   90.00
#
_symmetry.space_group_name_H-M   'P 1'
#
loop_
_entity.id
_entity.type
_entity.pdbx_description
1 polymer ?
#
loop_
_entity_poly.entity_id
_entity_poly.type
_entity_poly.pdbx_seq_one_letter_code
_entity_poly.pdbx_strand_id
1 'polypeptide(L)'
;KKAFAEGSDEKWLFCSGIITEAIMSWALGKVEMHVSDETYGINILKWISPFGTLNIKTHKGLEKMGFDGTIAGGKAFIIDPSAIGYKHLEGRDTKLLPNRQGNGVDGQLDEYLTECGLWLRNEATHAVLEGVTSFT
;
A
#
# COMPACT_ATOMS: atom_id res chain seq x y z
N LYS A 1 13.69 12.27 7.35
CA LYS A 1 13.24 13.28 8.35
C LYS A 1 11.79 13.69 8.15
N LYS A 2 11.38 14.27 7.01
CA LYS A 2 9.98 14.73 6.81
C LYS A 2 8.93 13.62 6.99
N ALA A 3 9.17 12.43 6.44
CA ALA A 3 8.23 11.32 6.53
C ALA A 3 8.07 10.72 7.95
N PHE A 4 8.99 10.96 8.89
CA PHE A 4 8.91 10.49 10.29
C PHE A 4 8.82 11.67 11.28
N ALA A 5 8.56 12.88 10.78
CA ALA A 5 8.43 14.04 11.65
C ALA A 5 7.13 13.98 12.47
N GLU A 6 6.08 13.39 11.89
CA GLU A 6 4.75 13.30 12.45
C GLU A 6 4.20 11.87 12.26
N GLY A 7 3.42 11.37 13.22
CA GLY A 7 2.75 10.07 13.14
C GLY A 7 3.50 8.94 13.86
N SER A 8 3.30 7.71 13.39
CA SER A 8 3.84 6.48 13.96
C SER A 8 5.34 6.29 13.66
N ASP A 9 6.04 5.63 14.58
CA ASP A 9 7.43 5.17 14.40
C ASP A 9 7.52 3.97 13.43
N GLU A 10 6.41 3.28 13.16
CA GLU A 10 6.33 2.22 12.15
C GLU A 10 5.47 2.66 10.96
N LYS A 11 6.06 2.61 9.75
CA LYS A 11 5.42 3.02 8.49
C LYS A 11 5.69 2.04 7.37
N TRP A 12 4.85 2.09 6.33
CA TRP A 12 4.93 1.22 5.16
C TRP A 12 5.32 2.02 3.92
N LEU A 13 6.34 1.56 3.18
CA LEU A 13 6.74 2.08 1.88
C LEU A 13 6.26 1.13 0.80
N PHE A 14 5.35 1.61 -0.05
CA PHE A 14 4.98 0.94 -1.29
C PHE A 14 5.77 1.54 -2.45
N CYS A 15 6.64 0.75 -3.07
CA CYS A 15 7.55 1.21 -4.11
C CYS A 15 7.37 0.47 -5.44
N SER A 16 7.72 1.14 -6.53
CA SER A 16 7.95 0.52 -7.83
C SER A 16 9.22 -0.35 -7.82
N GLY A 17 9.36 -1.24 -8.81
CA GLY A 17 10.54 -2.10 -8.97
C GLY A 17 11.85 -1.31 -9.01
N ILE A 18 11.91 -0.23 -9.79
CA ILE A 18 13.12 0.60 -9.95
C ILE A 18 13.60 1.18 -8.60
N ILE A 19 12.67 1.64 -7.75
CA ILE A 19 13.01 2.16 -6.43
C ILE A 19 13.43 1.03 -5.49
N THR A 20 12.79 -0.14 -5.60
CA THR A 20 13.19 -1.32 -4.83
C THR A 20 14.63 -1.73 -5.17
N GLU A 21 14.97 -1.79 -6.46
CA GLU A 21 16.31 -2.11 -6.94
C GLU A 21 17.33 -1.05 -6.54
N ALA A 22 16.97 0.24 -6.61
CA ALA A 22 17.82 1.33 -6.14
C ALA A 22 18.10 1.23 -4.63
N ILE A 23 17.07 0.94 -3.83
CA ILE A 23 17.20 0.70 -2.39
C ILE A 23 18.10 -0.50 -2.15
N MET A 24 17.93 -1.60 -2.89
CA MET A 24 18.75 -2.80 -2.78
C MET A 24 20.22 -2.55 -3.13
N SER A 25 20.48 -1.81 -4.20
CA SER A 25 21.84 -1.44 -4.60
C SER A 25 22.52 -0.60 -3.52
N TRP A 26 21.81 0.39 -2.96
CA TRP A 26 22.32 1.21 -1.85
C TRP A 26 22.49 0.40 -0.55
N ALA A 27 21.60 -0.57 -0.35
CA ALA A 27 21.52 -1.42 0.83
C ALA A 27 22.59 -2.50 0.90
N LEU A 28 23.31 -2.79 -0.20
CA LEU A 28 24.26 -3.90 -0.36
C LEU A 28 25.39 -3.95 0.70
N GLY A 29 25.54 -2.93 1.56
CA GLY A 29 26.44 -2.96 2.70
C GLY A 29 25.89 -2.43 4.03
N LYS A 30 24.58 -2.14 4.14
CA LYS A 30 23.99 -1.47 5.32
C LYS A 30 22.61 -1.95 5.76
N VAL A 31 21.92 -2.75 4.96
CA VAL A 31 20.61 -3.29 5.34
C VAL A 31 20.79 -4.73 5.80
N GLU A 32 20.58 -4.95 7.08
CA GLU A 32 20.37 -6.30 7.60
C GLU A 32 18.99 -6.76 7.13
N MET A 33 18.95 -7.70 6.19
CA MET A 33 17.74 -8.42 5.85
C MET A 33 17.38 -9.34 7.02
N HIS A 34 16.66 -8.80 8.00
CA HIS A 34 16.00 -9.64 8.97
C HIS A 34 14.87 -10.37 8.26
N VAL A 35 15.11 -11.64 7.93
CA VAL A 35 14.06 -12.62 7.61
C VAL A 35 13.34 -12.93 8.92
N SER A 36 12.60 -11.95 9.43
CA SER A 36 11.71 -12.15 10.56
C SER A 36 10.50 -12.88 10.01
N ASP A 37 10.40 -14.16 10.33
CA ASP A 37 9.25 -15.07 10.20
C ASP A 37 8.16 -14.59 9.25
N GLU A 38 8.08 -15.28 8.10
CA GLU A 38 7.04 -15.22 7.08
C GLU A 38 5.67 -14.85 7.68
N THR A 39 5.41 -13.56 7.78
CA THR A 39 4.12 -13.08 8.25
C THR A 39 3.19 -13.29 7.06
N TYR A 40 2.60 -14.49 6.99
CA TYR A 40 1.69 -14.95 5.94
C TYR A 40 2.29 -14.99 4.52
N GLY A 41 3.47 -15.60 4.32
CA GLY A 41 4.01 -15.92 2.98
C GLY A 41 4.41 -14.71 2.12
N ILE A 42 4.47 -13.52 2.72
CA ILE A 42 4.86 -12.28 2.05
C ILE A 42 6.25 -11.87 2.55
N ASN A 43 7.25 -11.88 1.66
CA ASN A 43 8.56 -11.32 1.97
C ASN A 43 8.45 -9.78 2.04
N ILE A 44 8.87 -9.21 3.17
CA ILE A 44 8.87 -7.77 3.46
C ILE A 44 10.29 -7.39 3.88
N LEU A 45 10.78 -6.29 3.33
CA LEU A 45 12.10 -5.77 3.65
C LEU A 45 11.95 -4.72 4.74
N LYS A 46 12.61 -4.93 5.88
CA LYS A 46 12.52 -4.02 7.01
C LYS A 46 13.76 -3.13 7.07
N TRP A 47 13.58 -1.81 6.93
CA TRP A 47 14.65 -0.84 7.17
C TRP A 47 14.47 -0.23 8.56
N ILE A 48 15.37 -0.59 9.47
CA ILE A 48 15.42 -0.07 10.82
C ILE A 48 16.30 1.18 10.83
N SER A 49 15.75 2.31 11.27
CA SER A 49 16.48 3.56 11.46
C SER A 49 16.29 4.08 12.89
N PRO A 50 17.16 4.95 13.41
CA PRO A 50 16.95 5.59 14.72
C PRO A 50 15.66 6.41 14.81
N PHE A 51 15.05 6.75 13.66
CA PHE A 51 13.79 7.50 13.58
C PHE A 51 12.54 6.61 13.56
N GLY A 52 12.72 5.28 13.51
CA GLY A 52 11.63 4.34 13.35
C GLY A 52 11.91 3.26 12.31
N THR A 53 10.92 2.41 12.10
CA THR A 53 10.99 1.24 11.24
C THR A 53 10.15 1.44 9.98
N LEU A 54 10.76 1.19 8.81
CA LEU A 54 10.10 1.27 7.52
C LEU A 54 9.97 -0.13 6.90
N ASN A 55 8.73 -0.58 6.72
CA ASN A 55 8.42 -1.83 6.04
C ASN A 55 8.29 -1.54 4.54
N ILE A 56 9.19 -2.09 3.72
CA ILE A 56 9.28 -1.83 2.29
C ILE A 56 8.67 -3.00 1.53
N LYS A 57 7.71 -2.68 0.65
CA LYS A 57 7.04 -3.65 -0.20
C LYS A 57 6.91 -3.13 -1.63
N THR A 58 7.41 -3.94 -2.56
CA THR A 58 7.20 -3.71 -4.00
C THR A 58 5.75 -4.02 -4.38
N HIS A 59 5.10 -3.07 -5.05
CA HIS A 59 3.71 -3.22 -5.49
C HIS A 59 3.64 -3.22 -7.03
N LYS A 60 3.26 -4.37 -7.61
CA LYS A 60 3.21 -4.57 -9.07
C LYS A 60 2.26 -3.61 -9.79
N GLY A 61 1.22 -3.12 -9.13
CA GLY A 61 0.31 -2.12 -9.70
C GLY A 61 1.00 -0.79 -9.98
N LEU A 62 1.97 -0.41 -9.14
CA LEU A 62 2.76 0.83 -9.32
C LEU A 62 3.76 0.71 -10.48
N GLU A 63 4.12 -0.51 -10.88
CA GLU A 63 4.99 -0.75 -12.04
C GLU A 63 4.23 -0.67 -13.37
N LYS A 64 2.99 -1.16 -13.41
CA LYS A 64 2.25 -1.38 -14.66
C LYS A 64 1.25 -0.28 -15.01
N MET A 65 0.76 0.48 -14.03
CA MET A 65 -0.20 1.56 -14.24
C MET A 65 0.06 2.67 -13.22
N GLY A 66 0.51 3.84 -13.67
CA GLY A 66 0.29 5.04 -12.89
C GLY A 66 -1.21 5.32 -12.81
N PHE A 67 -1.63 5.93 -11.71
CA PHE A 67 -3.03 6.35 -11.46
C PHE A 67 -3.60 7.30 -12.55
N ASP A 68 -2.77 7.75 -13.49
CA ASP A 68 -3.05 8.67 -14.60
C ASP A 68 -2.64 8.09 -15.98
N GLY A 69 -2.49 6.76 -16.12
CA GLY A 69 -2.07 6.12 -17.38
C GLY A 69 -0.62 6.38 -17.80
N THR A 70 0.14 7.16 -17.02
CA THR A 70 1.58 7.37 -17.20
C THR A 70 2.38 6.26 -16.50
N ILE A 71 3.52 5.87 -17.06
CA ILE A 71 4.42 4.88 -16.44
C ILE A 71 4.89 5.41 -15.08
N ALA A 72 4.34 4.87 -13.99
CA ALA A 72 4.71 5.24 -12.62
C ALA A 72 5.94 4.49 -12.09
N GLY A 73 6.82 4.07 -13.01
CA GLY A 73 8.05 3.31 -12.72
C GLY A 73 8.98 3.98 -11.70
N GLY A 74 8.78 5.27 -11.38
CA GLY A 74 9.57 6.05 -10.44
C GLY A 74 8.83 6.60 -9.22
N LYS A 75 7.70 6.00 -8.82
CA LYS A 75 6.91 6.48 -7.68
C LYS A 75 6.97 5.52 -6.48
N ALA A 76 7.05 6.10 -5.28
CA ALA A 76 6.83 5.36 -4.05
C ALA A 76 6.01 6.17 -3.05
N PHE A 77 5.21 5.47 -2.25
CA PHE A 77 4.29 6.05 -1.28
C PHE A 77 4.62 5.52 0.11
N ILE A 78 4.93 6.43 1.04
CA ILE A 78 5.04 6.14 2.46
C ILE A 78 3.67 6.37 3.09
N ILE A 79 3.17 5.32 3.71
CA ILE A 79 1.86 5.25 4.32
C ILE A 79 1.99 4.89 5.79
N ASP A 80 1.33 5.68 6.63
CA ASP A 80 1.13 5.36 8.04
C ASP A 80 -0.21 4.62 8.21
N PRO A 81 -0.22 3.33 8.58
CA PRO A 81 -1.46 2.56 8.73
C PRO A 81 -2.31 3.06 9.90
N SER A 82 -1.72 3.69 10.92
CA SER A 82 -2.48 4.26 12.05
C SER A 82 -3.33 5.48 11.65
N ALA A 83 -2.99 6.09 10.52
CA ALA A 83 -3.67 7.23 9.92
C ALA A 83 -4.70 6.83 8.84
N ILE A 84 -4.81 5.54 8.51
CA ILE A 84 -5.77 5.03 7.55
C ILE A 84 -6.85 4.23 8.27
N GLY A 85 -8.10 4.66 8.11
CA GLY A 85 -9.27 3.93 8.57
C GLY A 85 -10.07 3.35 7.41
N TYR A 86 -10.45 2.08 7.51
CA TYR A 86 -11.51 1.53 6.68
C TYR A 86 -12.85 2.03 7.22
N LYS A 87 -13.63 2.70 6.38
CA LYS A 87 -14.95 3.23 6.76
C LYS A 87 -16.00 2.69 5.81
N HIS A 88 -16.79 1.75 6.29
CA HIS A 88 -17.99 1.29 5.59
C HIS A 88 -19.19 2.15 6.04
N LEU A 89 -20.18 2.27 5.16
CA LEU A 89 -21.46 2.86 5.56
C LEU A 89 -22.15 1.90 6.54
N GLU A 90 -22.75 2.43 7.60
CA GLU A 90 -23.38 1.62 8.64
C GLU A 90 -24.44 0.70 8.02
N GLY A 91 -24.31 -0.61 8.25
CA GLY A 91 -25.21 -1.61 7.67
C GLY A 91 -25.00 -1.93 6.18
N ARG A 92 -23.97 -1.39 5.51
CA ARG A 92 -23.65 -1.66 4.09
C ARG A 92 -22.19 -2.11 3.86
N ASP A 93 -21.57 -2.66 4.90
CA ASP A 93 -20.34 -3.44 4.74
C ASP A 93 -20.60 -4.73 3.92
N THR A 94 -19.56 -5.47 3.57
CA THR A 94 -19.61 -6.66 2.71
C THR A 94 -20.72 -7.61 3.11
N LYS A 95 -21.77 -7.68 2.29
CA LYS A 95 -22.94 -8.54 2.54
C LYS A 95 -23.28 -9.34 1.29
N LEU A 96 -23.67 -10.59 1.52
CA LEU A 96 -24.32 -11.40 0.50
C LEU A 96 -25.78 -10.96 0.42
N LEU A 97 -26.19 -10.49 -0.76
CA LEU A 97 -27.55 -10.14 -1.11
C LEU A 97 -28.10 -11.28 -1.98
N PRO A 98 -28.86 -12.22 -1.40
CA PRO A 98 -29.42 -13.31 -2.17
C PRO A 98 -30.57 -12.84 -3.05
N ASN A 99 -30.67 -13.42 -4.24
CA ASN A 99 -31.79 -13.23 -5.16
C ASN A 99 -32.10 -11.77 -5.57
N ARG A 100 -31.05 -10.98 -5.85
CA ARG A 100 -31.20 -9.61 -6.37
C ARG A 100 -31.42 -9.65 -7.89
N GLN A 101 -32.66 -9.86 -8.32
CA GLN A 101 -33.02 -9.96 -9.74
C GLN A 101 -33.91 -8.81 -10.24
N GLY A 102 -33.78 -8.47 -11.53
CA GLY A 102 -34.72 -7.60 -12.24
C GLY A 102 -36.01 -8.34 -12.61
N ASN A 103 -37.10 -7.60 -12.82
CA ASN A 103 -38.39 -8.20 -13.17
C ASN A 103 -38.29 -8.93 -14.53
N GLY A 104 -38.56 -10.24 -14.57
CA GLY A 104 -38.56 -11.04 -15.80
C GLY A 104 -37.35 -11.97 -16.03
N VAL A 105 -36.44 -12.10 -15.06
CA VAL A 105 -35.37 -13.10 -15.09
C VAL A 105 -35.83 -14.34 -14.32
N ASP A 106 -35.76 -15.51 -14.95
CA ASP A 106 -36.05 -16.80 -14.30
C ASP A 106 -34.72 -17.48 -13.92
N GLY A 107 -34.17 -17.06 -12.76
CA GLY A 107 -32.89 -17.56 -12.24
C GLY A 107 -32.53 -16.94 -10.89
N GLN A 108 -31.73 -17.62 -10.08
CA GLN A 108 -31.23 -17.06 -8.81
C GLN A 108 -29.90 -16.35 -9.04
N LEU A 109 -29.83 -15.06 -8.70
CA LEU A 109 -28.63 -14.25 -8.81
C LEU A 109 -28.28 -13.67 -7.45
N ASP A 110 -27.15 -14.12 -6.93
CA ASP A 110 -26.62 -13.69 -5.63
C ASP A 110 -25.48 -12.70 -5.86
N GLU A 111 -25.50 -11.61 -5.12
CA GLU A 111 -24.52 -10.53 -5.25
C GLU A 111 -23.79 -10.32 -3.93
N TYR A 112 -22.46 -10.22 -3.98
CA TYR A 112 -21.69 -9.65 -2.89
C TYR A 112 -21.55 -8.15 -3.10
N LEU A 113 -22.14 -7.36 -2.22
CA LEU A 113 -22.05 -5.90 -2.28
C LEU A 113 -21.31 -5.37 -1.06
N THR A 114 -20.29 -4.55 -1.32
CA THR A 114 -19.52 -3.84 -0.30
C THR A 114 -19.52 -2.36 -0.62
N GLU A 115 -20.08 -1.54 0.26
CA GLU A 115 -19.97 -0.09 0.17
C GLU A 115 -18.96 0.41 1.22
N CYS A 116 -17.71 0.53 0.77
CA CYS A 116 -16.60 0.97 1.61
C CYS A 116 -15.87 2.18 1.04
N GLY A 117 -15.38 3.01 1.95
CA GLY A 117 -14.44 4.09 1.66
C GLY A 117 -13.19 3.98 2.52
N LEU A 118 -12.14 4.68 2.08
CA LEU A 118 -10.93 4.86 2.86
C LEU A 118 -10.97 6.25 3.49
N TRP A 119 -10.73 6.32 4.79
CA TRP A 119 -10.51 7.56 5.51
C TRP A 119 -9.01 7.73 5.73
N LEU A 120 -8.46 8.84 5.24
CA LEU A 120 -7.08 9.24 5.44
C LEU A 120 -7.04 10.41 6.43
N ARG A 121 -6.29 10.25 7.52
CA ARG A 121 -6.15 11.27 8.56
C ARG A 121 -4.77 11.91 8.48
N ASN A 122 -4.73 13.23 8.33
CA ASN A 122 -3.51 14.04 8.32
C ASN A 122 -2.50 13.67 7.21
N GLU A 123 -2.47 14.44 6.13
CA GLU A 123 -1.54 14.22 5.01
C GLU A 123 -0.05 14.24 5.42
N ALA A 124 0.31 14.96 6.49
CA ALA A 124 1.70 15.12 6.92
C ALA A 124 2.35 13.83 7.45
N THR A 125 1.55 12.82 7.82
CA THR A 125 2.06 11.51 8.25
C THR A 125 2.45 10.62 7.06
N HIS A 126 2.05 11.01 5.85
CA HIS A 126 2.32 10.32 4.60
C HIS A 126 3.38 11.08 3.78
N ALA A 127 4.06 10.39 2.87
CA ALA A 127 4.99 11.04 1.95
C ALA A 127 4.97 10.36 0.59
N VAL A 128 5.20 11.14 -0.47
CA VAL A 128 5.33 10.63 -1.83
C VAL A 128 6.74 10.91 -2.32
N LEU A 129 7.34 9.89 -2.92
CA LEU A 129 8.58 9.99 -3.68
C LEU A 129 8.22 9.92 -5.17
N GLU A 130 8.57 10.95 -5.92
CA GLU A 130 8.37 11.02 -7.37
C GLU A 130 9.67 11.42 -8.08
N GLY A 131 9.74 11.15 -9.38
CA GLY A 131 10.86 11.60 -10.22
C GLY A 131 12.07 10.67 -10.26
N VAL A 132 11.95 9.42 -9.79
CA VAL A 132 13.04 8.43 -9.90
C VAL A 132 13.01 7.80 -11.30
N THR A 133 13.92 8.22 -12.18
CA THR A 133 13.96 7.75 -13.58
C THR A 133 14.96 6.62 -13.80
N SER A 134 16.05 6.60 -13.05
CA SER A 134 17.08 5.55 -13.10
C SER A 134 17.85 5.48 -11.78
N PHE A 135 18.55 4.37 -11.59
CA PHE A 135 19.61 4.22 -10.58
C PHE A 135 20.85 3.63 -11.27
N THR A 136 22.03 4.00 -10.79
CA THR A 136 23.33 3.53 -11.30
C THR A 136 24.13 2.99 -10.13
#